data_AF-A0A3N7CYI2-F1
#
_entry.id   AF-A0A3N7CYI2-F1
#
_cell.length_a   1.000
_cell.length_b   1.000
_cell.length_c   1.000
_cell.angle_alpha   90.00
_cell.angle_beta   90.00
_cell.angle_gamma   90.00
#
_symmetry.space_group_name_H-M   'P 1'
#
loop_
_entity.id
_entity.type
_entity.pdbx_description
1 polymer ?
#
loop_
_entity_poly.entity_id
_entity_poly.type
_entity_poly.pdbx_seq_one_letter_code
_entity_poly.pdbx_strand_id
1 'polypeptide(L)'
;MRKLFIVIFLFSYIQSQAQADQLQKIEKDIRASAMEHKFDKQIIDLNNDQIDDYIYLYQCGEPKCIKVYLNINGILKEQITEQCWSYQVFNTNNRKILTLTLGHCCGESPYVSIRSFEFNTTRLLIRDNYVLTNTAYTGSSMLSPPFYSKQAEPAIVNTNNYNLRFSPDTDLLKGAEKETFTFGITEGTNIIAQIKMGSKVNILSELIQQDRSWLFIEVDPTFLVGKSHPVSFDFKDQQLRGWISSRYVTRK
;
A
#
# COMPACT_ATOMS: atom_id res chain seq x y z
N MET A 1 -0.89 35.83 -38.44
CA MET A 1 -0.80 35.86 -36.95
C MET A 1 -2.15 35.93 -36.26
N ARG A 2 -3.01 36.95 -36.48
CA ARG A 2 -4.34 37.06 -35.81
C ARG A 2 -5.27 35.83 -35.96
N LYS A 3 -5.34 35.22 -37.15
CA LYS A 3 -6.13 33.99 -37.39
C LYS A 3 -5.60 32.77 -36.63
N LEU A 4 -4.27 32.66 -36.45
CA LEU A 4 -3.64 31.55 -35.72
C LEU A 4 -3.94 31.64 -34.22
N PHE A 5 -3.88 32.85 -33.64
CA PHE A 5 -4.26 33.07 -32.24
C PHE A 5 -5.72 32.73 -31.96
N ILE A 6 -6.64 33.05 -32.87
CA ILE A 6 -8.07 32.72 -32.74
C ILE A 6 -8.27 31.20 -32.75
N VAL A 7 -7.59 30.47 -33.63
CA VAL A 7 -7.69 29.00 -33.70
C VAL A 7 -7.13 28.35 -32.44
N ILE A 8 -5.99 28.82 -31.93
CA ILE A 8 -5.39 28.31 -30.68
C ILE A 8 -6.35 28.56 -29.50
N PHE A 9 -6.91 29.77 -29.39
CA PHE A 9 -7.83 30.11 -28.30
C PHE A 9 -9.12 29.30 -28.34
N LEU A 10 -9.70 29.09 -29.52
CA LEU A 10 -10.88 28.22 -29.71
C LEU A 10 -10.57 26.77 -29.30
N PHE A 11 -9.39 26.26 -29.67
CA PHE A 11 -9.00 24.90 -29.32
C PHE A 11 -8.84 24.72 -27.81
N SER A 12 -8.17 25.66 -27.13
CA SER A 12 -8.04 25.67 -25.68
C SER A 12 -9.39 25.77 -24.96
N TYR A 13 -10.32 26.58 -25.49
CA TYR A 13 -11.66 26.70 -24.92
C TYR A 13 -12.46 25.40 -25.05
N ILE A 14 -12.43 24.76 -26.23
CA ILE A 14 -13.13 23.47 -26.46
C ILE A 14 -12.58 22.38 -25.54
N GLN A 15 -11.26 22.30 -25.39
CA GLN A 15 -10.64 21.33 -24.47
C GLN A 15 -11.05 21.57 -23.01
N SER A 16 -11.10 22.83 -22.58
CA SER A 16 -11.53 23.19 -21.21
C SER A 16 -12.99 22.80 -20.95
N GLN A 17 -13.89 23.01 -21.91
CA GLN A 17 -15.29 22.62 -21.79
C GLN A 17 -15.45 21.09 -21.74
N ALA A 18 -14.76 20.35 -22.62
CA ALA A 18 -14.79 18.90 -22.63
C ALA A 18 -14.32 18.28 -21.30
N GLN A 19 -13.28 18.86 -20.70
CA GLN A 19 -12.80 18.44 -19.39
C GLN A 19 -13.83 18.73 -18.28
N ALA A 20 -14.49 19.90 -18.32
CA ALA A 20 -15.53 20.25 -17.36
C ALA A 20 -16.73 19.29 -17.44
N ASP A 21 -17.17 18.94 -18.65
CA ASP A 21 -18.25 17.95 -18.87
C ASP A 21 -17.85 16.57 -18.33
N GLN A 22 -16.61 16.15 -18.56
CA GLN A 22 -16.09 14.89 -18.04
C GLN A 22 -16.08 14.87 -16.51
N LEU A 23 -15.62 15.97 -15.89
CA LEU A 23 -15.58 16.13 -14.44
C LEU A 23 -16.99 16.05 -13.83
N GLN A 24 -17.97 16.74 -14.42
CA GLN A 24 -19.37 16.67 -13.98
C GLN A 24 -19.92 15.24 -14.07
N LYS A 25 -19.59 14.51 -15.14
CA LYS A 25 -19.99 13.11 -15.29
C LYS A 25 -19.37 12.23 -14.20
N ILE A 26 -18.06 12.34 -13.97
CA ILE A 26 -17.36 11.60 -12.90
C ILE A 26 -18.00 11.88 -11.54
N GLU A 27 -18.23 13.15 -11.21
CA GLU A 27 -18.81 13.55 -9.93
C GLU A 27 -20.26 13.09 -9.77
N LYS A 28 -21.04 13.07 -10.85
CA LYS A 28 -22.40 12.50 -10.85
C LYS A 28 -22.37 11.00 -10.57
N ASP A 29 -21.47 10.26 -11.22
CA ASP A 29 -21.33 8.81 -11.06
C ASP A 29 -20.88 8.45 -9.64
N ILE A 30 -19.95 9.24 -9.07
CA ILE A 30 -19.52 9.10 -7.67
C ILE A 30 -20.68 9.39 -6.71
N ARG A 31 -21.44 10.49 -6.90
CA ARG A 31 -22.61 10.78 -6.05
C ARG A 31 -23.67 9.69 -6.09
N ALA A 32 -23.86 9.07 -7.25
CA ALA A 32 -24.80 7.95 -7.39
C ALA A 32 -24.34 6.70 -6.61
N SER A 33 -23.03 6.52 -6.47
CA SER A 33 -22.43 5.37 -5.77
C SER A 33 -22.17 5.63 -4.28
N ALA A 34 -22.07 6.90 -3.88
CA ALA A 34 -21.75 7.29 -2.52
C ALA A 34 -22.97 7.22 -1.60
N MET A 35 -22.78 6.63 -0.42
CA MET A 35 -23.71 6.77 0.69
C MET A 35 -23.89 8.26 0.99
N GLU A 36 -25.15 8.67 1.19
CA GLU A 36 -25.56 10.07 1.37
C GLU A 36 -25.25 11.02 0.19
N HIS A 37 -24.85 10.51 -0.97
CA HIS A 37 -24.51 11.31 -2.16
C HIS A 37 -23.41 12.36 -1.94
N LYS A 38 -22.50 12.11 -1.00
CA LYS A 38 -21.38 12.99 -0.62
C LYS A 38 -20.04 12.38 -0.99
N PHE A 39 -19.08 13.24 -1.31
CA PHE A 39 -17.69 12.86 -1.52
C PHE A 39 -16.78 14.01 -1.08
N ASP A 40 -15.56 13.64 -0.70
CA ASP A 40 -14.45 14.56 -0.55
C ASP A 40 -13.67 14.60 -1.87
N LYS A 41 -13.25 15.80 -2.27
CA LYS A 41 -12.46 16.03 -3.49
C LYS A 41 -11.20 16.78 -3.13
N GLN A 42 -10.06 16.27 -3.57
CA GLN A 42 -8.78 16.94 -3.52
C GLN A 42 -8.29 17.18 -4.95
N ILE A 43 -7.97 18.44 -5.26
CA ILE A 43 -7.34 18.85 -6.51
C ILE A 43 -5.85 18.99 -6.22
N ILE A 44 -5.02 18.26 -6.96
CA ILE A 44 -3.58 18.20 -6.72
C ILE A 44 -2.89 17.75 -8.00
N ASP A 45 -1.77 18.38 -8.35
CA ASP A 45 -0.89 17.92 -9.42
C ASP A 45 -0.09 16.71 -8.92
N LEU A 46 -0.38 15.47 -9.33
CA LEU A 46 0.25 14.25 -8.79
C LEU A 46 1.58 13.91 -9.47
N ASN A 47 1.75 14.28 -10.73
CA ASN A 47 2.92 13.92 -11.55
C ASN A 47 3.91 15.10 -11.77
N ASN A 48 3.62 16.26 -11.18
CA ASN A 48 4.34 17.53 -11.29
C ASN A 48 4.39 18.12 -12.70
N ASP A 49 3.32 17.94 -13.50
CA ASP A 49 3.19 18.54 -14.83
C ASP A 49 2.48 19.91 -14.84
N GLN A 50 2.15 20.44 -13.66
CA GLN A 50 1.42 21.69 -13.42
C GLN A 50 -0.04 21.65 -13.90
N ILE A 51 -0.60 20.46 -14.08
CA ILE A 51 -2.00 20.24 -14.44
C ILE A 51 -2.72 19.62 -13.24
N ASP A 52 -3.95 20.06 -13.02
CA ASP A 52 -4.78 19.55 -11.94
C ASP A 52 -5.18 18.08 -12.17
N ASP A 53 -4.83 17.21 -11.21
CA ASP A 53 -5.37 15.87 -11.04
C ASP A 53 -6.36 15.82 -9.88
N TYR A 54 -7.09 14.71 -9.77
CA TYR A 54 -8.24 14.62 -8.88
C TYR A 54 -8.22 13.34 -8.06
N ILE A 55 -8.30 13.49 -6.74
CA ILE A 55 -8.56 12.41 -5.80
C ILE A 55 -9.96 12.60 -5.24
N TYR A 56 -10.77 11.56 -5.32
CA TYR A 56 -12.09 11.49 -4.72
C TYR A 56 -12.11 10.41 -3.65
N LEU A 57 -12.63 10.74 -2.46
CA LEU A 57 -12.87 9.79 -1.38
C LEU A 57 -14.35 9.87 -1.01
N TYR A 58 -15.03 8.73 -0.91
CA TYR A 58 -16.45 8.70 -0.57
C TYR A 58 -16.83 7.44 0.19
N GLN A 59 -17.87 7.54 1.00
CA GLN A 59 -18.42 6.40 1.72
C GLN A 59 -19.18 5.51 0.71
N CYS A 60 -18.75 4.28 0.51
CA CYS A 60 -19.39 3.30 -0.40
C CYS A 60 -19.76 1.98 0.30
N GLY A 61 -19.50 1.90 1.60
CA GLY A 61 -19.51 0.72 2.45
C GLY A 61 -18.46 0.88 3.55
N GLU A 62 -18.15 -0.19 4.25
CA GLU A 62 -17.00 -0.24 5.16
C GLU A 62 -15.95 -1.17 4.54
N PRO A 63 -14.86 -0.64 3.94
CA PRO A 63 -14.31 0.72 4.08
C PRO A 63 -14.76 1.72 2.98
N LYS A 64 -14.22 2.96 3.01
CA LYS A 64 -14.46 4.00 2.00
C LYS A 64 -13.93 3.59 0.62
N CYS A 65 -14.44 4.22 -0.43
CA CYS A 65 -13.90 4.09 -1.79
C CYS A 65 -13.06 5.31 -2.14
N ILE A 66 -11.92 5.06 -2.80
CA ILE A 66 -11.06 6.07 -3.39
C ILE A 66 -11.03 5.91 -4.91
N LYS A 67 -11.13 7.04 -5.60
CA LYS A 67 -10.89 7.13 -7.05
C LYS A 67 -9.86 8.22 -7.35
N VAL A 68 -8.91 7.91 -8.21
CA VAL A 68 -7.87 8.86 -8.62
C VAL A 68 -7.85 8.98 -10.12
N TYR A 69 -7.89 10.21 -10.61
CA TYR A 69 -7.86 10.54 -12.04
C TYR A 69 -6.65 11.42 -12.33
N LEU A 70 -5.82 10.97 -13.28
CA LEU A 70 -4.72 11.76 -13.83
C LEU A 70 -5.20 12.49 -15.08
N ASN A 71 -4.90 13.78 -15.20
CA ASN A 71 -5.16 14.55 -16.39
C ASN A 71 -4.05 14.32 -17.41
N ILE A 72 -4.40 13.66 -18.51
CA ILE A 72 -3.46 13.33 -19.58
C ILE A 72 -3.92 14.04 -20.84
N ASN A 73 -3.25 15.14 -21.17
CA ASN A 73 -3.55 15.98 -22.33
C ASN A 73 -5.00 16.50 -22.37
N GLY A 74 -5.53 16.92 -21.21
CA GLY A 74 -6.90 17.44 -21.08
C GLY A 74 -7.97 16.36 -20.91
N ILE A 75 -7.58 15.08 -20.82
CA ILE A 75 -8.49 13.96 -20.60
C ILE A 75 -8.23 13.34 -19.24
N LEU A 76 -9.23 13.32 -18.37
CA LEU A 76 -9.14 12.67 -17.06
C LEU A 76 -9.17 11.15 -17.25
N LYS A 77 -8.09 10.46 -16.90
CA LYS A 77 -8.03 8.99 -16.93
C LYS A 77 -7.99 8.42 -15.53
N GLU A 78 -8.93 7.53 -15.23
CA GLU A 78 -8.93 6.78 -13.97
C GLU A 78 -7.64 5.97 -13.84
N GLN A 79 -6.93 6.17 -12.75
CA GLN A 79 -5.71 5.46 -12.39
C GLN A 79 -6.00 4.44 -11.27
N ILE A 80 -6.76 4.86 -10.26
CA ILE A 80 -7.04 4.05 -9.07
C ILE A 80 -8.55 4.01 -8.86
N THR A 81 -9.07 2.82 -8.58
CA THR A 81 -10.42 2.54 -8.07
C THR A 81 -10.24 1.44 -7.03
N GLU A 82 -10.25 1.81 -5.75
CA GLU A 82 -9.98 0.88 -4.65
C GLU A 82 -10.83 1.21 -3.42
N GLN A 83 -10.94 0.24 -2.52
CA GLN A 83 -11.51 0.39 -1.19
C GLN A 83 -10.38 0.62 -0.19
N CYS A 84 -10.43 1.70 0.59
CA CYS A 84 -9.38 2.07 1.53
C CYS A 84 -9.94 2.62 2.86
N TRP A 85 -9.24 2.38 3.96
CA TRP A 85 -9.51 3.04 5.24
C TRP A 85 -9.03 4.49 5.22
N SER A 86 -7.86 4.73 4.64
CA SER A 86 -7.26 6.06 4.57
C SER A 86 -6.30 6.17 3.39
N TYR A 87 -6.00 7.41 3.03
CA TYR A 87 -4.92 7.74 2.10
C TYR A 87 -4.10 8.91 2.62
N GLN A 88 -2.85 8.99 2.19
CA GLN A 88 -1.94 10.09 2.46
C GLN A 88 -1.13 10.41 1.21
N VAL A 89 -0.86 11.69 0.97
CA VAL A 89 0.03 12.14 -0.10
C VAL A 89 1.28 12.73 0.51
N PHE A 90 2.44 12.15 0.19
CA PHE A 90 3.74 12.61 0.63
C PHE A 90 4.54 13.18 -0.53
N ASN A 91 5.44 14.12 -0.25
CA ASN A 91 6.40 14.60 -1.23
C ASN A 91 7.79 14.05 -0.89
N THR A 92 8.33 13.22 -1.78
CA THR A 92 9.62 12.55 -1.61
C THR A 92 10.47 12.84 -2.83
N ASN A 93 11.62 13.52 -2.66
CA ASN A 93 12.53 13.87 -3.76
C ASN A 93 11.83 14.56 -4.95
N ASN A 94 10.98 15.54 -4.67
CA ASN A 94 10.14 16.24 -5.66
C ASN A 94 9.17 15.33 -6.43
N ARG A 95 8.77 14.19 -5.85
CA ARG A 95 7.73 13.32 -6.40
C ARG A 95 6.62 13.15 -5.38
N LYS A 96 5.37 13.21 -5.83
CA LYS A 96 4.23 12.93 -4.96
C LYS A 96 3.97 11.43 -4.92
N ILE A 97 3.89 10.89 -3.71
CA ILE A 97 3.60 9.48 -3.45
C ILE A 97 2.26 9.41 -2.74
N LEU A 98 1.27 8.79 -3.38
CA LEU A 98 -0.02 8.48 -2.77
C LEU A 98 0.09 7.12 -2.08
N THR A 99 -0.11 7.09 -0.77
CA THR A 99 -0.11 5.85 0.01
C THR A 99 -1.53 5.55 0.47
N LEU A 100 -2.01 4.34 0.20
CA LEU A 100 -3.29 3.84 0.64
C LEU A 100 -3.10 2.82 1.74
N THR A 101 -3.92 2.94 2.79
CA THR A 101 -4.09 1.90 3.80
C THR A 101 -5.40 1.18 3.50
N LEU A 102 -5.30 -0.08 3.12
CA LEU A 102 -6.40 -0.92 2.67
C LEU A 102 -6.75 -1.92 3.78
N GLY A 103 -8.03 -2.01 4.11
CA GLY A 103 -8.57 -3.07 4.93
C GLY A 103 -8.89 -4.30 4.08
N HIS A 104 -8.76 -5.49 4.65
CA HIS A 104 -9.35 -6.71 4.08
C HIS A 104 -10.85 -6.71 4.37
N CYS A 105 -11.70 -7.27 3.48
CA CYS A 105 -13.14 -7.07 3.61
C CYS A 105 -13.71 -7.56 4.94
N CYS A 106 -14.74 -6.84 5.40
CA CYS A 106 -15.83 -7.35 6.22
C CYS A 106 -15.50 -7.58 7.70
N GLY A 107 -14.64 -6.75 8.29
CA GLY A 107 -14.39 -6.71 9.73
C GLY A 107 -13.06 -6.05 10.09
N GLU A 108 -12.75 -6.05 11.38
CA GLU A 108 -11.39 -5.77 11.83
C GLU A 108 -10.49 -6.93 11.35
N SER A 109 -9.50 -6.60 10.52
CA SER A 109 -8.52 -7.59 10.06
C SER A 109 -7.26 -7.50 10.91
N PRO A 110 -6.68 -8.64 11.34
CA PRO A 110 -5.37 -8.70 12.00
C PRO A 110 -4.23 -8.29 11.07
N TYR A 111 -4.52 -8.05 9.79
CA TYR A 111 -3.57 -7.58 8.80
C TYR A 111 -4.10 -6.30 8.12
N VAL A 112 -3.17 -5.50 7.64
CA VAL A 112 -3.43 -4.29 6.87
C VAL A 112 -2.57 -4.30 5.62
N SER A 113 -3.17 -3.88 4.52
CA SER A 113 -2.52 -3.80 3.22
C SER A 113 -2.09 -2.36 2.96
N ILE A 114 -0.84 -2.16 2.54
CA ILE A 114 -0.29 -0.85 2.19
C ILE A 114 0.09 -0.85 0.72
N ARG A 115 -0.40 0.15 -0.01
CA ARG A 115 -0.04 0.38 -1.41
C ARG A 115 0.39 1.81 -1.65
N SER A 116 1.58 1.98 -2.20
CA SER A 116 2.12 3.30 -2.55
C SER A 116 2.21 3.45 -4.05
N PHE A 117 1.80 4.61 -4.55
CA PHE A 117 1.72 4.93 -5.97
C PHE A 117 2.51 6.20 -6.25
N GLU A 118 3.37 6.13 -7.25
CA GLU A 118 3.94 7.30 -7.91
C GLU A 118 3.26 7.49 -9.25
N PHE A 119 3.12 8.74 -9.70
CA PHE A 119 2.51 9.04 -10.99
C PHE A 119 3.58 9.58 -11.94
N ASN A 120 3.65 9.01 -13.14
CA ASN A 120 4.39 9.61 -14.24
C ASN A 120 3.40 10.39 -15.14
N THR A 121 3.88 10.91 -16.26
CA THR A 121 3.09 11.74 -17.19
C THR A 121 1.85 11.06 -17.77
N THR A 122 1.73 9.72 -17.72
CA THR A 122 0.66 8.99 -18.41
C THR A 122 0.03 7.86 -17.60
N ARG A 123 0.63 7.45 -16.48
CA ARG A 123 0.17 6.32 -15.67
C ARG A 123 0.69 6.37 -14.24
N LEU A 124 -0.01 5.65 -13.38
CA LEU A 124 0.50 5.23 -12.08
C LEU A 124 1.64 4.19 -12.21
N LEU A 125 2.51 4.18 -11.21
CA LEU A 125 3.56 3.20 -10.95
C LEU A 125 3.42 2.75 -9.49
N ILE A 126 3.25 1.45 -9.27
CA ILE A 126 3.21 0.89 -7.92
C ILE A 126 4.64 0.91 -7.35
N ARG A 127 4.82 1.58 -6.22
CA ARG A 127 6.08 1.65 -5.46
C ARG A 127 6.14 0.61 -4.38
N ASP A 128 5.05 0.47 -3.64
CA ASP A 128 4.91 -0.51 -2.58
C ASP A 128 3.57 -1.24 -2.74
N ASN A 129 3.58 -2.54 -2.44
CA ASN A 129 2.38 -3.37 -2.37
C ASN A 129 2.63 -4.52 -1.39
N TYR A 130 2.29 -4.31 -0.13
CA TYR A 130 2.62 -5.27 0.92
C TYR A 130 1.57 -5.35 2.00
N VAL A 131 1.63 -6.44 2.77
CA VAL A 131 0.81 -6.68 3.96
C VAL A 131 1.66 -6.61 5.21
N LEU A 132 1.12 -5.98 6.25
CA LEU A 132 1.63 -5.99 7.62
C LEU A 132 0.57 -6.50 8.57
N THR A 133 1.01 -6.92 9.76
CA THR A 133 0.10 -7.09 10.88
C THR A 133 -0.47 -5.74 11.31
N ASN A 134 -1.73 -5.73 11.75
CA ASN A 134 -2.45 -4.53 12.16
C ASN A 134 -2.14 -4.22 13.65
N THR A 135 -1.74 -2.98 13.92
CA THR A 135 -1.41 -2.50 15.28
C THR A 135 -2.56 -2.63 16.27
N ALA A 136 -3.81 -2.61 15.79
CA ALA A 136 -4.98 -2.83 16.64
C ALA A 136 -4.96 -4.19 17.38
N TYR A 137 -4.22 -5.17 16.85
CA TYR A 137 -4.18 -6.55 17.37
C TYR A 137 -2.94 -6.89 18.18
N THR A 138 -1.93 -6.03 18.14
CA THR A 138 -0.58 -6.35 18.62
C THR A 138 -0.06 -5.35 19.64
N GLY A 139 -0.94 -4.52 20.21
CA GLY A 139 -0.59 -3.56 21.25
C GLY A 139 0.61 -2.67 20.86
N SER A 140 1.63 -2.67 21.72
CA SER A 140 2.86 -1.87 21.57
C SER A 140 3.99 -2.60 20.82
N SER A 141 3.72 -3.76 20.22
CA SER A 141 4.71 -4.52 19.48
C SER A 141 5.28 -3.71 18.30
N MET A 142 6.59 -3.84 18.06
CA MET A 142 7.25 -3.16 16.94
C MET A 142 7.00 -3.90 15.62
N LEU A 143 5.98 -3.46 14.88
CA LEU A 143 5.55 -4.11 13.64
C LEU A 143 6.39 -3.77 12.41
N SER A 144 7.04 -2.61 12.43
CA SER A 144 7.88 -2.11 11.37
C SER A 144 9.09 -1.40 11.96
N PRO A 145 10.21 -1.33 11.23
CA PRO A 145 11.42 -0.69 11.72
C PRO A 145 11.21 0.83 11.83
N PRO A 146 11.94 1.51 12.71
CA PRO A 146 11.89 2.98 12.81
C PRO A 146 12.43 3.65 11.53
N PHE A 147 13.30 2.96 10.79
CA PHE A 147 13.89 3.44 9.55
C PHE A 147 14.00 2.30 8.54
N TYR A 148 13.82 2.62 7.27
CA TYR A 148 14.06 1.69 6.16
C TYR A 148 15.42 1.99 5.53
N SER A 149 16.10 0.94 5.08
CA SER A 149 17.28 1.03 4.22
C SER A 149 16.93 1.78 2.93
N LYS A 150 17.87 2.57 2.40
CA LYS A 150 17.69 3.31 1.14
C LYS A 150 17.45 2.39 -0.05
N GLN A 151 18.00 1.18 0.00
CA GLN A 151 17.85 0.14 -1.01
C GLN A 151 17.58 -1.18 -0.30
N ALA A 152 16.71 -1.97 -0.90
CA ALA A 152 16.44 -3.31 -0.44
C ALA A 152 17.63 -4.23 -0.78
N GLU A 153 18.08 -5.02 0.18
CA GLU A 153 19.24 -5.91 0.02
C GLU A 153 18.75 -7.35 -0.21
N PRO A 154 19.06 -7.99 -1.35
CA PRO A 154 18.61 -9.34 -1.63
C PRO A 154 19.30 -10.36 -0.71
N ALA A 155 18.54 -11.36 -0.26
CA ALA A 155 19.07 -12.43 0.57
C ALA A 155 18.38 -13.78 0.28
N ILE A 156 18.99 -14.86 0.78
CA ILE A 156 18.44 -16.22 0.74
C ILE A 156 18.22 -16.73 2.16
N VAL A 157 17.07 -17.37 2.38
CA VAL A 157 16.78 -18.13 3.59
C VAL A 157 17.44 -19.51 3.52
N ASN A 158 18.25 -19.85 4.52
CA ASN A 158 19.07 -21.08 4.55
C ASN A 158 18.46 -22.22 5.38
N THR A 159 17.32 -21.99 6.00
CA THR A 159 16.62 -23.00 6.81
C THR A 159 15.21 -23.21 6.32
N ASN A 160 14.69 -24.42 6.47
CA ASN A 160 13.30 -24.70 6.10
C ASN A 160 12.33 -24.26 7.20
N ASN A 161 11.08 -23.99 6.80
CA ASN A 161 10.00 -23.54 7.68
C ASN A 161 10.40 -22.35 8.55
N TYR A 162 11.09 -21.38 7.96
CA TYR A 162 11.67 -20.31 8.73
C TYR A 162 10.62 -19.31 9.20
N ASN A 163 10.54 -19.08 10.52
CA ASN A 163 9.49 -18.25 11.11
C ASN A 163 9.65 -16.79 10.72
N LEU A 164 8.66 -16.27 9.99
CA LEU A 164 8.41 -14.85 9.81
C LEU A 164 7.50 -14.36 10.94
N ARG A 165 7.88 -13.26 11.58
CA ARG A 165 7.21 -12.74 12.76
C ARG A 165 6.70 -11.32 12.53
N PHE A 166 5.66 -10.92 13.24
CA PHE A 166 5.22 -9.53 13.18
C PHE A 166 6.07 -8.58 14.03
N SER A 167 6.82 -9.10 15.02
CA SER A 167 7.76 -8.32 15.83
C SER A 167 9.10 -9.05 15.99
N PRO A 168 10.21 -8.35 16.27
CA PRO A 168 11.52 -8.97 16.47
C PRO A 168 11.68 -9.49 17.90
N ASP A 169 10.77 -10.36 18.30
CA ASP A 169 10.80 -11.05 19.60
C ASP A 169 10.54 -12.54 19.40
N THR A 170 11.03 -13.37 20.32
CA THR A 170 10.71 -14.79 20.39
C THR A 170 9.81 -15.16 21.56
N ASP A 171 9.54 -14.22 22.46
CA ASP A 171 8.70 -14.43 23.63
C ASP A 171 7.26 -14.76 23.24
N LEU A 172 6.62 -15.56 24.08
CA LEU A 172 5.19 -15.85 23.95
C LEU A 172 4.40 -14.58 24.25
N LEU A 173 3.34 -14.36 23.46
CA LEU A 173 2.39 -13.28 23.65
C LEU A 173 1.70 -13.41 25.01
N LYS A 174 1.43 -12.27 25.65
CA LYS A 174 0.81 -12.19 26.99
C LYS A 174 -0.30 -11.15 26.98
N GLY A 175 -1.25 -11.29 27.91
CA GLY A 175 -2.35 -10.35 28.10
C GLY A 175 -3.17 -10.15 26.82
N ALA A 176 -3.54 -8.90 26.55
CA ALA A 176 -4.40 -8.53 25.42
C ALA A 176 -3.86 -9.01 24.07
N GLU A 177 -2.55 -8.93 23.81
CA GLU A 177 -1.97 -9.36 22.53
C GLU A 177 -2.21 -10.85 22.24
N LYS A 178 -2.16 -11.69 23.28
CA LYS A 178 -2.45 -13.13 23.16
C LYS A 178 -3.93 -13.37 22.86
N GLU A 179 -4.82 -12.57 23.46
CA GLU A 179 -6.26 -12.71 23.31
C GLU A 179 -6.76 -12.19 21.96
N THR A 180 -6.14 -11.12 21.44
CA THR A 180 -6.54 -10.47 20.18
C THR A 180 -5.87 -11.11 18.96
N PHE A 181 -4.59 -11.48 19.04
CA PHE A 181 -3.87 -12.04 17.89
C PHE A 181 -3.99 -13.58 17.83
N THR A 182 -5.11 -14.06 17.29
CA THR A 182 -5.40 -15.50 17.12
C THR A 182 -5.05 -16.05 15.73
N PHE A 183 -4.50 -15.22 14.85
CA PHE A 183 -4.30 -15.50 13.42
C PHE A 183 -2.85 -15.85 13.05
N GLY A 184 -2.01 -16.11 14.05
CA GLY A 184 -0.66 -16.65 13.85
C GLY A 184 -0.68 -18.13 13.47
N ILE A 185 0.44 -18.64 12.95
CA ILE A 185 0.60 -20.07 12.64
C ILE A 185 0.69 -20.92 13.92
N THR A 186 1.18 -20.32 15.01
CA THR A 186 1.32 -20.99 16.30
C THR A 186 0.70 -20.11 17.38
N GLU A 187 -0.27 -20.67 18.10
CA GLU A 187 -1.02 -19.98 19.14
C GLU A 187 -0.10 -19.35 20.19
N GLY A 188 -0.39 -18.10 20.57
CA GLY A 188 0.39 -17.39 21.58
C GLY A 188 1.79 -17.00 21.14
N THR A 189 2.10 -17.05 19.84
CA THR A 189 3.36 -16.58 19.27
C THR A 189 3.13 -15.43 18.31
N ASN A 190 4.18 -14.66 18.02
CA ASN A 190 4.16 -13.63 16.99
C ASN A 190 4.45 -14.16 15.57
N ILE A 191 4.39 -15.48 15.34
CA ILE A 191 4.72 -16.09 14.04
C ILE A 191 3.53 -15.96 13.10
N ILE A 192 3.71 -15.21 12.02
CA ILE A 192 2.67 -14.91 11.02
C ILE A 192 2.77 -15.77 9.77
N ALA A 193 3.98 -16.25 9.44
CA ALA A 193 4.20 -17.14 8.32
C ALA A 193 5.46 -17.99 8.52
N GLN A 194 5.61 -19.02 7.68
CA GLN A 194 6.84 -19.79 7.55
C GLN A 194 7.35 -19.70 6.12
N ILE A 195 8.67 -19.54 5.96
CA ILE A 195 9.33 -19.34 4.67
C ILE A 195 10.06 -20.63 4.26
N LYS A 196 9.97 -21.01 3.00
CA LYS A 196 10.68 -22.18 2.44
C LYS A 196 12.19 -21.93 2.42
N MET A 197 12.98 -22.97 2.62
CA MET A 197 14.43 -22.90 2.38
C MET A 197 14.73 -22.55 0.92
N GLY A 198 15.78 -21.76 0.67
CA GLY A 198 16.17 -21.30 -0.67
C GLY A 198 15.35 -20.13 -1.20
N SER A 199 14.35 -19.66 -0.44
CA SER A 199 13.52 -18.52 -0.82
C SER A 199 14.35 -17.25 -0.92
N LYS A 200 14.06 -16.45 -1.95
CA LYS A 200 14.61 -15.11 -2.11
C LYS A 200 13.75 -14.13 -1.33
N VAL A 201 14.40 -13.32 -0.51
CA VAL A 201 13.76 -12.25 0.27
C VAL A 201 14.54 -10.96 0.05
N ASN A 202 13.91 -9.81 0.26
CA ASN A 202 14.62 -8.55 0.32
C ASN A 202 14.64 -8.03 1.76
N ILE A 203 15.83 -7.67 2.25
CA ILE A 203 16.03 -7.02 3.54
C ILE A 203 15.77 -5.53 3.37
N LEU A 204 14.85 -5.03 4.16
CA LEU A 204 14.40 -3.64 4.16
C LEU A 204 14.98 -2.84 5.33
N SER A 205 15.35 -3.50 6.42
CA SER A 205 16.05 -2.89 7.55
C SER A 205 16.71 -3.96 8.41
N GLU A 206 17.71 -3.56 9.19
CA GLU A 206 18.30 -4.37 10.25
C GLU A 206 18.11 -3.69 11.60
N LEU A 207 17.88 -4.50 12.63
CA LEU A 207 17.83 -4.08 14.02
C LEU A 207 18.70 -5.01 14.85
N ILE A 208 19.66 -4.44 15.59
CA ILE A 208 20.51 -5.17 16.52
C ILE A 208 19.96 -4.93 17.93
N GLN A 209 19.48 -5.99 18.58
CA GLN A 209 18.99 -5.97 19.95
C GLN A 209 19.75 -7.00 20.77
N GLN A 210 20.49 -6.51 21.77
CA GLN A 210 21.32 -7.34 22.65
C GLN A 210 22.30 -8.22 21.84
N ASP A 211 22.12 -9.54 21.87
CA ASP A 211 22.92 -10.56 21.21
C ASP A 211 22.31 -11.07 19.89
N ARG A 212 21.19 -10.50 19.46
CA ARG A 212 20.47 -10.91 18.25
C ARG A 212 20.35 -9.78 17.24
N SER A 213 20.55 -10.13 15.98
CA SER A 213 20.24 -9.26 14.85
C SER A 213 18.97 -9.75 14.16
N TRP A 214 18.07 -8.82 13.94
CA TRP A 214 16.79 -8.99 13.29
C TRP A 214 16.78 -8.26 11.95
N LEU A 215 16.22 -8.91 10.95
CA LEU A 215 16.08 -8.38 9.61
C LEU A 215 14.58 -8.18 9.38
N PHE A 216 14.20 -6.96 9.07
CA PHE A 216 12.88 -6.68 8.53
C PHE A 216 12.93 -6.94 7.03
N ILE A 217 12.07 -7.83 6.55
CA ILE A 217 12.09 -8.31 5.17
C ILE A 217 10.75 -8.14 4.49
N GLU A 218 10.78 -8.21 3.16
CA GLU A 218 9.63 -8.56 2.33
C GLU A 218 9.87 -9.90 1.63
N VAL A 219 8.79 -10.68 1.49
CA VAL A 219 8.82 -12.00 0.85
C VAL A 219 7.57 -12.24 0.02
N ASP A 220 7.78 -12.87 -1.13
CA ASP A 220 6.70 -13.23 -2.05
C ASP A 220 5.86 -14.38 -1.47
N PRO A 221 4.51 -14.35 -1.58
CA PRO A 221 3.64 -15.40 -1.06
C PRO A 221 3.98 -16.80 -1.58
N THR A 222 4.51 -16.89 -2.81
CA THR A 222 4.91 -18.19 -3.41
C THR A 222 6.05 -18.88 -2.66
N PHE A 223 6.85 -18.12 -1.90
CA PHE A 223 7.92 -18.62 -1.05
C PHE A 223 7.47 -19.03 0.35
N LEU A 224 6.21 -18.77 0.71
CA LEU A 224 5.64 -19.17 1.99
C LEU A 224 5.21 -20.64 2.00
N VAL A 225 5.26 -21.26 3.17
CA VAL A 225 4.86 -22.65 3.43
C VAL A 225 3.36 -22.69 3.71
N GLY A 226 2.60 -23.33 2.82
CA GLY A 226 1.14 -23.44 2.94
C GLY A 226 0.42 -22.85 1.74
N LYS A 227 -0.92 -22.76 1.83
CA LYS A 227 -1.78 -22.20 0.77
C LYS A 227 -2.70 -21.06 1.25
N SER A 228 -2.79 -20.86 2.57
CA SER A 228 -3.65 -19.83 3.18
C SER A 228 -2.76 -18.85 3.93
N HIS A 229 -2.44 -17.73 3.28
CA HIS A 229 -1.62 -16.68 3.85
C HIS A 229 -2.40 -15.36 3.89
N PRO A 230 -2.10 -14.47 4.85
CA PRO A 230 -2.76 -13.17 4.96
C PRO A 230 -2.60 -12.31 3.69
N VAL A 231 -1.55 -12.54 2.91
CA VAL A 231 -1.30 -11.95 1.59
C VAL A 231 -2.19 -12.48 0.46
N SER A 232 -2.95 -13.55 0.68
CA SER A 232 -3.83 -14.14 -0.34
C SER A 232 -5.24 -13.54 -0.32
N PHE A 233 -5.54 -12.69 0.67
CA PHE A 233 -6.83 -12.04 0.82
C PHE A 233 -6.81 -10.71 0.05
N ASP A 234 -7.49 -10.70 -1.08
CA ASP A 234 -8.03 -9.52 -1.78
C ASP A 234 -7.12 -8.78 -2.80
N PHE A 235 -5.79 -8.71 -2.63
CA PHE A 235 -4.96 -7.92 -3.56
C PHE A 235 -3.83 -8.73 -4.22
N LYS A 236 -3.77 -8.64 -5.56
CA LYS A 236 -2.79 -9.35 -6.38
C LYS A 236 -1.37 -8.84 -6.10
N ASP A 237 -0.40 -9.75 -6.18
CA ASP A 237 1.04 -9.46 -6.18
C ASP A 237 1.56 -8.74 -4.91
N GLN A 238 0.90 -8.96 -3.77
CA GLN A 238 1.32 -8.43 -2.48
C GLN A 238 2.47 -9.22 -1.87
N GLN A 239 3.45 -8.50 -1.32
CA GLN A 239 4.52 -9.09 -0.51
C GLN A 239 4.11 -9.13 0.96
N LEU A 240 4.54 -10.15 1.72
CA LEU A 240 4.39 -10.16 3.17
C LEU A 240 5.62 -9.51 3.80
N ARG A 241 5.41 -8.54 4.69
CA ARG A 241 6.50 -7.92 5.46
C ARG A 241 6.48 -8.38 6.91
N GLY A 242 7.67 -8.54 7.48
CA GLY A 242 7.85 -8.97 8.86
C GLY A 242 9.31 -9.15 9.24
N TRP A 243 9.53 -9.66 10.45
CA TRP A 243 10.83 -9.85 11.06
C TRP A 243 11.30 -11.30 11.00
N ILE A 244 12.57 -11.47 10.69
CA ILE A 244 13.30 -12.72 10.81
C ILE A 244 14.62 -12.49 11.54
N SER A 245 15.21 -13.51 12.14
CA SER A 245 16.57 -13.40 12.67
C SER A 245 17.60 -13.48 11.53
N SER A 246 18.73 -12.79 11.66
CA SER A 246 19.81 -12.84 10.67
C SER A 246 20.50 -14.21 10.60
N ARG A 247 20.38 -15.05 11.64
CA ARG A 247 21.14 -16.29 11.82
C ARG A 247 21.00 -17.29 10.66
N TYR A 248 19.85 -17.30 9.99
CA TYR A 248 19.54 -18.27 8.93
C TYR A 248 19.38 -17.61 7.56
N VAL A 249 20.06 -16.49 7.34
CA VAL A 249 19.97 -15.68 6.13
C VAL A 249 21.35 -15.44 5.55
N THR A 250 21.54 -15.70 4.26
CA THR A 250 22.75 -15.32 3.51
C THR A 250 22.44 -14.10 2.65
N ARG A 251 23.13 -12.99 2.96
CA ARG A 251 23.14 -11.77 2.15
C ARG A 251 23.84 -12.02 0.81
N LYS A 252 23.41 -11.33 -0.25
CA LYS A 252 23.97 -11.46 -1.59
C LYS A 252 24.78 -10.26 -2.03
#